data_AF-D2PV14-F1
#
_entry.id   AF-D2PV14-F1
#
_cell.length_a   1.000
_cell.length_b   1.000
_cell.length_c   1.000
_cell.angle_alpha   90.00
_cell.angle_beta   90.00
_cell.angle_gamma   90.00
#
_symmetry.space_group_name_H-M   'P 1'
#
loop_
_entity.id
_entity.type
_entity.pdbx_description
1 polymer ?
#
loop_
_entity_poly.entity_id
_entity_poly.type
_entity_poly.pdbx_seq_one_letter_code
_entity_poly.pdbx_strand_id
1 'polypeptide(L)'
;MSWWKASALVVALSLTGCGGGDSGGGDEAGGESTVSTSAPTTADPTDDPTEDPGEPSPEPTDPEQPQTAQSKPAIKNAKLPVGGVPEFDDKGRACFAPAWGGSELPAGVTITAVDFALSNSSVLELGSHSCPQGPACGPGSPFGGADSCYLALTKVGNGSTVLTVRGDITCESEADCDKVRAEHLKGGSLTITVDDQVIVPPEETPSVETPAESPSEEAPSPSSSDG
;
A
#
# COMPACT_ATOMS: atom_id res chain seq x y z
N MET A 1 -1.54 21.87 -37.20
CA MET A 1 -0.17 21.94 -37.72
C MET A 1 0.72 21.05 -36.86
N SER A 2 1.06 19.87 -37.37
CA SER A 2 2.02 18.96 -36.73
C SER A 2 3.44 19.45 -36.99
N TRP A 3 4.25 19.59 -35.95
CA TRP A 3 5.68 19.74 -36.11
C TRP A 3 6.45 18.80 -35.18
N TRP A 4 7.14 17.87 -35.83
CA TRP A 4 8.09 16.93 -35.26
C TRP A 4 9.27 17.66 -34.60
N LYS A 5 9.71 17.17 -33.43
CA LYS A 5 11.15 17.07 -33.15
C LYS A 5 11.44 15.78 -32.41
N ALA A 6 12.01 14.85 -33.18
CA ALA A 6 12.75 13.71 -32.69
C ALA A 6 13.95 14.19 -31.86
N SER A 7 14.14 13.57 -30.69
CA SER A 7 15.43 13.59 -29.99
C SER A 7 15.87 12.15 -29.81
N ALA A 8 16.90 11.82 -30.57
CA ALA A 8 17.59 10.55 -30.56
C ALA A 8 18.65 10.52 -29.44
N LEU A 9 18.75 9.33 -28.82
CA LEU A 9 19.99 8.65 -28.41
C LEU A 9 21.04 9.39 -27.56
N VAL A 10 21.20 8.93 -26.31
CA VAL A 10 22.53 8.56 -25.78
C VAL A 10 22.41 7.24 -25.00
N VAL A 11 23.11 6.24 -25.51
CA VAL A 11 23.42 4.96 -24.85
C VAL A 11 24.58 5.18 -23.89
N ALA A 12 24.46 4.70 -22.65
CA ALA A 12 25.60 4.45 -21.78
C ALA A 12 25.49 3.01 -21.22
N LEU A 13 26.21 2.09 -21.86
CA LEU A 13 26.54 0.78 -21.30
C LEU A 13 27.52 0.96 -20.14
N SER A 14 27.19 0.37 -18.99
CA SER A 14 28.17 0.07 -17.93
C SER A 14 28.04 -1.40 -17.55
N LEU A 15 28.93 -2.22 -18.13
CA LEU A 15 29.23 -3.59 -17.72
C LEU A 15 30.36 -3.55 -16.68
N THR A 16 30.15 -4.12 -15.49
CA THR A 16 31.13 -4.71 -14.54
C THR A 16 30.43 -4.86 -13.17
N GLY A 17 30.44 -5.97 -12.45
CA GLY A 17 31.22 -7.19 -12.60
C GLY A 17 30.67 -8.34 -11.75
N CYS A 18 31.09 -9.53 -12.17
CA CYS A 18 30.97 -10.81 -11.52
C CYS A 18 31.93 -10.88 -10.33
N GLY A 19 31.45 -11.30 -9.16
CA GLY A 19 32.27 -11.55 -7.97
C GLY A 19 31.69 -12.71 -7.19
N GLY A 20 31.99 -13.93 -7.63
CA GLY A 20 31.75 -15.14 -6.86
C GLY A 20 32.72 -15.22 -5.68
N GLY A 21 32.22 -15.68 -4.54
CA GLY A 21 32.99 -15.97 -3.33
C GLY A 21 32.41 -17.20 -2.66
N ASP A 22 32.85 -18.36 -3.13
CA ASP A 22 32.76 -19.66 -2.45
C ASP A 22 33.91 -19.72 -1.42
N SER A 23 33.60 -19.95 -0.15
CA SER A 23 34.52 -20.36 0.93
C SER A 23 33.64 -20.81 2.10
N GLY A 24 33.51 -22.11 2.35
CA GLY A 24 34.44 -22.90 3.17
C GLY A 24 33.98 -22.80 4.62
N GLY A 25 33.39 -23.83 5.24
CA GLY A 25 34.04 -25.10 5.55
C GLY A 25 34.83 -24.92 6.84
N GLY A 26 34.31 -25.40 7.97
CA GLY A 26 34.93 -25.24 9.28
C GLY A 26 34.06 -25.73 10.43
N ASP A 27 33.97 -27.05 10.55
CA ASP A 27 33.63 -27.77 11.77
C ASP A 27 34.60 -27.43 12.92
N GLU A 28 34.28 -27.99 14.10
CA GLU A 28 35.16 -28.21 15.27
C GLU A 28 35.07 -27.18 16.42
N ALA A 29 34.31 -27.57 17.45
CA ALA A 29 34.78 -27.45 18.84
C ALA A 29 34.11 -28.54 19.69
N GLY A 30 34.73 -29.72 19.71
CA GLY A 30 34.55 -30.68 20.77
C GLY A 30 35.23 -30.21 22.06
N GLY A 31 34.56 -30.46 23.18
CA GLY A 31 35.14 -30.55 24.52
C GLY A 31 34.35 -31.64 25.24
N GLU A 32 34.82 -32.88 25.30
CA GLU A 32 35.86 -33.42 26.19
C GLU A 32 35.36 -33.66 27.63
N SER A 33 35.55 -34.91 28.06
CA SER A 33 35.66 -35.41 29.44
C SER A 33 34.35 -35.56 30.25
N THR A 34 34.04 -36.71 30.88
CA THR A 34 34.88 -37.82 31.35
C THR A 34 34.04 -39.09 31.50
N VAL A 35 34.62 -40.21 31.04
CA VAL A 35 34.23 -41.59 31.37
C VAL A 35 34.55 -41.86 32.84
N SER A 36 33.55 -42.29 33.62
CA SER A 36 33.76 -42.95 34.91
C SER A 36 33.46 -44.44 34.76
N THR A 37 34.53 -45.22 34.67
CA THR A 37 34.53 -46.68 34.85
C THR A 37 34.63 -46.97 36.35
N SER A 38 33.73 -47.80 36.89
CA SER A 38 33.94 -48.48 38.17
C SER A 38 33.27 -49.85 38.15
N ALA A 39 34.13 -50.86 38.02
CA ALA A 39 34.13 -52.24 38.51
C ALA A 39 32.88 -53.17 38.37
N PRO A 40 33.11 -54.46 38.03
CA PRO A 40 32.10 -55.51 38.09
C PRO A 40 32.04 -56.16 39.48
N THR A 41 30.84 -56.46 39.97
CA THR A 41 30.63 -57.32 41.14
C THR A 41 29.74 -58.49 40.75
N THR A 42 30.21 -59.69 41.07
CA THR A 42 29.63 -61.01 40.79
C THR A 42 28.71 -61.49 41.93
N ALA A 43 27.76 -62.37 41.58
CA ALA A 43 26.83 -63.20 42.39
C ALA A 43 25.52 -62.49 42.83
N ASP A 44 24.33 -63.08 42.73
CA ASP A 44 23.89 -64.48 42.90
C ASP A 44 22.52 -64.72 42.18
N PRO A 45 22.16 -65.94 41.77
CA PRO A 45 20.93 -66.22 41.00
C PRO A 45 19.78 -66.63 41.91
N THR A 46 18.63 -65.96 41.85
CA THR A 46 17.39 -66.47 42.46
C THR A 46 16.17 -65.83 41.80
N ASP A 47 15.18 -66.69 41.58
CA ASP A 47 13.79 -66.46 41.16
C ASP A 47 13.49 -66.24 39.67
N ASP A 48 13.05 -67.35 39.07
CA ASP A 48 12.08 -67.42 37.98
C ASP A 48 10.76 -66.76 38.41
N PRO A 49 10.17 -65.91 37.56
CA PRO A 49 8.73 -65.94 37.44
C PRO A 49 8.32 -65.99 35.98
N THR A 50 7.86 -67.17 35.55
CA THR A 50 6.64 -67.36 34.75
C THR A 50 6.36 -66.25 33.71
N GLU A 51 6.84 -66.44 32.49
CA GLU A 51 6.49 -65.59 31.34
C GLU A 51 5.02 -65.83 30.94
N ASP A 52 4.12 -64.97 31.42
CA ASP A 52 2.82 -64.76 30.82
C ASP A 52 3.03 -63.97 29.51
N PRO A 53 2.59 -64.47 28.33
CA PRO A 53 2.73 -63.75 27.07
C PRO A 53 1.68 -62.63 27.03
N GLY A 54 1.92 -61.58 27.80
CA GLY A 54 1.07 -60.40 27.89
C GLY A 54 0.92 -59.73 26.51
N GLU A 55 -0.32 -59.37 26.19
CA GLU A 55 -0.70 -58.63 24.98
C GLU A 55 0.23 -57.42 24.72
N PRO A 56 0.50 -57.07 23.44
CA PRO A 56 1.33 -55.92 23.13
C PRO A 56 0.69 -54.65 23.71
N SER A 57 1.51 -53.89 24.44
CA SER A 57 1.07 -52.63 25.07
C SER A 57 0.49 -51.68 24.01
N PRO A 58 -0.66 -51.04 24.25
CA PRO A 58 -1.26 -50.13 23.28
C PRO A 58 -0.31 -48.97 22.96
N GLU A 59 -0.17 -48.63 21.68
CA GLU A 59 0.60 -47.46 21.27
C GLU A 59 0.09 -46.19 22.00
N PRO A 60 1.00 -45.38 22.57
CA PRO A 60 0.60 -44.17 23.25
C PRO A 60 -0.08 -43.21 22.27
N THR A 61 -1.39 -43.02 22.46
CA THR A 61 -2.23 -42.10 21.68
C THR A 61 -2.13 -40.69 22.26
N ASP A 62 -0.91 -40.18 22.45
CA ASP A 62 -0.72 -38.81 22.91
C ASP A 62 -1.15 -37.85 21.79
N PRO A 63 -1.92 -36.78 22.09
CA PRO A 63 -2.29 -35.79 21.09
C PRO A 63 -1.03 -35.16 20.49
N GLU A 64 -0.93 -35.20 19.15
CA GLU A 64 0.15 -34.52 18.43
C GLU A 64 0.27 -33.06 18.91
N GLN A 65 1.49 -32.65 19.27
CA GLN A 65 1.74 -31.28 19.70
C GLN A 65 1.38 -30.30 18.57
N PRO A 66 0.68 -29.18 18.87
CA PRO A 66 0.45 -28.13 17.90
C PRO A 66 1.80 -27.62 17.38
N GLN A 67 2.02 -27.74 16.07
CA GLN A 67 3.20 -27.14 15.46
C GLN A 67 3.19 -25.63 15.67
N THR A 68 4.36 -25.07 16.02
CA THR A 68 4.49 -23.62 16.18
C THR A 68 4.24 -22.94 14.85
N ALA A 69 3.29 -22.01 14.80
CA ALA A 69 3.01 -21.24 13.59
C ALA A 69 4.27 -20.47 13.16
N GLN A 70 4.84 -20.83 12.00
CA GLN A 70 5.95 -20.07 11.44
C GLN A 70 5.43 -18.71 10.96
N SER A 71 5.99 -17.63 11.52
CA SER A 71 5.69 -16.27 11.07
C SER A 71 6.30 -16.04 9.68
N LYS A 72 5.48 -15.58 8.73
CA LYS A 72 5.96 -15.16 7.41
C LYS A 72 6.96 -14.00 7.52
N PRO A 73 7.98 -13.94 6.66
CA PRO A 73 8.90 -12.81 6.63
C PRO A 73 8.19 -11.52 6.23
N ALA A 74 8.62 -10.39 6.80
CA ALA A 74 8.00 -9.10 6.55
C ALA A 74 8.99 -7.92 6.56
N ILE A 75 8.75 -6.93 5.71
CA ILE A 75 9.43 -5.63 5.70
C ILE A 75 8.52 -4.63 6.40
N LYS A 76 8.97 -4.08 7.53
CA LYS A 76 8.17 -3.17 8.35
C LYS A 76 8.39 -1.71 7.99
N ASN A 77 7.33 -0.91 8.05
CA ASN A 77 7.35 0.55 7.86
C ASN A 77 8.10 1.01 6.59
N ALA A 78 8.01 0.22 5.52
CA ALA A 78 8.62 0.52 4.24
C ALA A 78 7.93 1.73 3.60
N LYS A 79 8.71 2.61 2.97
CA LYS A 79 8.17 3.67 2.12
C LYS A 79 7.70 3.03 0.81
N LEU A 80 6.40 3.07 0.55
CA LEU A 80 5.79 2.40 -0.60
C LEU A 80 5.83 3.29 -1.84
N PRO A 81 6.10 2.75 -3.03
CA PRO A 81 5.88 3.46 -4.27
C PRO A 81 4.39 3.71 -4.50
N VAL A 82 4.01 4.98 -4.60
CA VAL A 82 2.63 5.41 -4.81
C VAL A 82 2.47 5.91 -6.23
N GLY A 83 1.50 5.35 -6.95
CA GLY A 83 1.07 5.76 -8.27
C GLY A 83 -0.37 6.26 -8.28
N GLY A 84 -0.82 6.68 -9.47
CA GLY A 84 -2.14 7.26 -9.70
C GLY A 84 -2.12 8.78 -9.77
N VAL A 85 -3.24 9.37 -10.18
CA VAL A 85 -3.44 10.82 -10.24
C VAL A 85 -4.80 11.14 -9.60
N PRO A 86 -4.88 12.01 -8.59
CA PRO A 86 -6.16 12.43 -8.03
C PRO A 86 -6.93 13.30 -9.01
N GLU A 87 -8.22 13.02 -9.18
CA GLU A 87 -9.14 13.81 -9.99
C GLU A 87 -10.04 14.64 -9.05
N PHE A 88 -9.91 15.97 -9.12
CA PHE A 88 -10.66 16.89 -8.27
C PHE A 88 -11.97 17.32 -8.93
N ASP A 89 -13.06 17.33 -8.16
CA ASP A 89 -14.35 17.89 -8.56
C ASP A 89 -14.33 19.43 -8.59
N ASP A 90 -15.42 20.06 -9.06
CA ASP A 90 -15.57 21.53 -9.11
C ASP A 90 -15.48 22.20 -7.72
N LYS A 91 -15.59 21.41 -6.65
CA LYS A 91 -15.48 21.86 -5.25
C LYS A 91 -14.09 21.61 -4.69
N GLY A 92 -13.14 21.18 -5.52
CA GLY A 92 -11.76 20.90 -5.12
C GLY A 92 -11.61 19.64 -4.25
N ARG A 93 -12.51 18.66 -4.36
CA ARG A 93 -12.44 17.40 -3.60
C ARG A 93 -12.13 16.24 -4.54
N ALA A 94 -11.28 15.33 -4.10
CA ALA A 94 -10.95 14.12 -4.84
C ALA A 94 -11.10 12.88 -3.96
N CYS A 95 -11.59 11.80 -4.57
CA CYS A 95 -11.52 10.46 -4.01
C CYS A 95 -10.42 9.69 -4.73
N PHE A 96 -9.27 9.59 -4.08
CA PHE A 96 -8.05 9.06 -4.68
C PHE A 96 -7.76 7.66 -4.15
N ALA A 97 -7.75 6.65 -5.02
CA ALA A 97 -7.26 5.32 -4.68
C ALA A 97 -5.74 5.26 -4.93
N PRO A 98 -4.89 5.34 -3.88
CA PRO A 98 -3.47 5.24 -4.09
C PRO A 98 -3.13 3.82 -4.56
N ALA A 99 -2.50 3.75 -5.74
CA ALA A 99 -2.10 2.48 -6.34
C ALA A 99 -0.61 2.23 -6.11
N TRP A 100 -0.22 0.97 -6.26
CA TRP A 100 1.19 0.61 -6.32
C TRP A 100 1.84 1.22 -7.56
N GLY A 101 2.83 2.10 -7.35
CA GLY A 101 3.49 2.85 -8.42
C GLY A 101 4.73 2.19 -9.04
N GLY A 102 5.08 0.97 -8.59
CA GLY A 102 6.22 0.21 -9.09
C GLY A 102 5.87 -0.81 -10.18
N SER A 103 6.85 -1.62 -10.57
CA SER A 103 6.63 -2.86 -11.33
C SER A 103 5.71 -3.83 -10.57
N GLU A 104 5.08 -4.77 -11.29
CA GLU A 104 4.16 -5.77 -10.73
C GLU A 104 4.73 -6.43 -9.46
N LEU A 105 3.91 -6.51 -8.42
CA LEU A 105 4.31 -7.14 -7.16
C LEU A 105 4.48 -8.65 -7.35
N PRO A 106 5.51 -9.27 -6.75
CA PRO A 106 5.64 -10.72 -6.75
C PRO A 106 4.40 -11.41 -6.16
N ALA A 107 4.08 -12.60 -6.67
CA ALA A 107 2.98 -13.40 -6.13
C ALA A 107 3.19 -13.70 -4.63
N GLY A 108 2.09 -13.75 -3.88
CA GLY A 108 2.13 -14.03 -2.44
C GLY A 108 2.57 -12.85 -1.56
N VAL A 109 2.93 -11.69 -2.15
CA VAL A 109 3.21 -10.47 -1.40
C VAL A 109 1.91 -9.74 -1.05
N THR A 110 1.76 -9.39 0.22
CA THR A 110 0.65 -8.54 0.69
C THR A 110 1.20 -7.27 1.31
N ILE A 111 0.49 -6.16 1.12
CA ILE A 111 0.89 -4.85 1.64
C ILE A 111 -0.24 -4.26 2.47
N THR A 112 0.12 -3.85 3.68
CA THR A 112 -0.77 -3.15 4.61
C THR A 112 -0.23 -1.76 4.85
N ALA A 113 -0.99 -0.73 4.48
CA ALA A 113 -0.61 0.65 4.77
C ALA A 113 -0.67 0.91 6.28
N VAL A 114 0.35 1.60 6.81
CA VAL A 114 0.43 1.99 8.22
C VAL A 114 0.24 3.49 8.40
N ASP A 115 0.63 4.30 7.41
CA ASP A 115 0.59 5.76 7.50
C ASP A 115 0.45 6.41 6.12
N PHE A 116 -0.25 7.54 6.09
CA PHE A 116 -0.47 8.38 4.92
C PHE A 116 -0.15 9.83 5.28
N ALA A 117 0.85 10.42 4.64
CA ALA A 117 1.32 11.76 4.98
C ALA A 117 1.46 12.64 3.73
N LEU A 118 1.02 13.89 3.84
CA LEU A 118 1.27 14.94 2.85
C LEU A 118 2.41 15.84 3.35
N SER A 119 3.38 16.14 2.50
CA SER A 119 4.51 17.01 2.87
C SER A 119 4.13 18.47 3.08
N ASN A 120 3.02 18.91 2.46
CA ASN A 120 2.53 20.28 2.54
C ASN A 120 1.00 20.27 2.62
N SER A 121 0.46 20.55 3.80
CA SER A 121 -0.98 20.61 4.05
C SER A 121 -1.63 21.94 3.62
N SER A 122 -0.83 22.97 3.26
CA SER A 122 -1.36 24.24 2.75
C SER A 122 -1.77 24.18 1.28
N VAL A 123 -1.54 23.05 0.60
CA VAL A 123 -1.98 22.78 -0.78
C VAL A 123 -3.14 21.79 -0.79
N LEU A 124 -2.97 20.66 -0.09
CA LEU A 124 -3.97 19.61 0.05
C LEU A 124 -4.08 19.15 1.50
N GLU A 125 -5.30 18.86 1.93
CA GLU A 125 -5.58 18.21 3.20
C GLU A 125 -6.19 16.82 2.99
N LEU A 126 -5.85 15.89 3.87
CA LEU A 126 -6.56 14.62 3.98
C LEU A 126 -7.92 14.90 4.64
N GLY A 127 -8.98 14.69 3.90
CA GLY A 127 -10.35 14.83 4.37
C GLY A 127 -10.76 13.66 5.28
N SER A 128 -11.66 13.94 6.21
CA SER A 128 -12.31 12.92 7.06
C SER A 128 -13.58 12.32 6.45
N HIS A 129 -13.95 12.74 5.24
CA HIS A 129 -15.13 12.26 4.55
C HIS A 129 -14.88 10.89 3.91
N SER A 130 -15.93 10.08 3.79
CA SER A 130 -15.87 8.82 3.06
C SER A 130 -15.97 9.04 1.56
N CYS A 131 -15.36 8.14 0.80
CA CYS A 131 -15.51 8.06 -0.65
C CYS A 131 -16.61 7.06 -1.01
N PRO A 132 -17.48 7.37 -1.99
CA PRO A 132 -18.55 6.45 -2.39
C PRO A 132 -18.03 5.16 -3.04
N GLN A 133 -16.79 5.15 -3.56
CA GLN A 133 -16.21 4.03 -4.30
C GLN A 133 -15.67 2.90 -3.40
N GLY A 134 -15.45 3.15 -2.10
CA GLY A 134 -14.85 2.15 -1.24
C GLY A 134 -14.51 2.65 0.17
N PRO A 135 -13.85 1.80 0.98
CA PRO A 135 -13.51 2.15 2.35
C PRO A 135 -12.47 3.26 2.40
N ALA A 136 -12.52 4.09 3.44
CA ALA A 136 -11.50 5.10 3.70
C ALA A 136 -10.16 4.45 4.00
N CYS A 137 -9.07 5.01 3.48
CA CYS A 137 -7.73 4.60 3.83
C CYS A 137 -7.40 4.98 5.27
N GLY A 138 -6.84 4.04 6.01
CA GLY A 138 -6.30 4.24 7.34
C GLY A 138 -5.21 3.22 7.67
N PRO A 139 -4.65 3.29 8.88
CA PRO A 139 -3.72 2.27 9.35
C PRO A 139 -4.37 0.88 9.31
N GLY A 140 -3.70 -0.09 8.70
CA GLY A 140 -4.22 -1.44 8.51
C GLY A 140 -4.93 -1.67 7.18
N SER A 141 -5.13 -0.64 6.35
CA SER A 141 -5.79 -0.81 5.05
C SER A 141 -4.91 -1.59 4.06
N PRO A 142 -5.49 -2.50 3.25
CA PRO A 142 -4.78 -3.14 2.15
C PRO A 142 -4.33 -2.10 1.10
N PHE A 143 -3.17 -2.34 0.47
CA PHE A 143 -2.58 -1.45 -0.52
C PHE A 143 -2.14 -2.21 -1.78
N GLY A 144 -2.33 -1.61 -2.96
CA GLY A 144 -1.78 -2.12 -4.22
C GLY A 144 -2.51 -3.32 -4.84
N GLY A 145 -3.70 -3.68 -4.34
CA GLY A 145 -4.55 -4.76 -4.87
C GLY A 145 -5.95 -4.28 -5.27
N ALA A 146 -6.82 -5.23 -5.64
CA ALA A 146 -8.22 -4.95 -6.03
C ALA A 146 -9.05 -4.34 -4.89
N ASP A 147 -8.70 -4.64 -3.64
CA ASP A 147 -9.37 -4.15 -2.44
C ASP A 147 -8.80 -2.81 -1.93
N SER A 148 -8.29 -1.96 -2.82
CA SER A 148 -7.68 -0.68 -2.44
C SER A 148 -8.66 0.22 -1.68
N CYS A 149 -8.16 0.88 -0.65
CA CYS A 149 -8.88 1.95 0.05
C CYS A 149 -8.82 3.27 -0.73
N TYR A 150 -9.63 4.26 -0.32
CA TYR A 150 -9.67 5.60 -0.90
C TYR A 150 -9.27 6.68 0.10
N LEU A 151 -8.43 7.61 -0.33
CA LEU A 151 -8.10 8.84 0.37
C LEU A 151 -9.05 9.95 -0.11
N ALA A 152 -9.76 10.54 0.85
CA ALA A 152 -10.43 11.81 0.64
C ALA A 152 -9.39 12.94 0.64
N LEU A 153 -9.30 13.70 -0.44
CA LEU A 153 -8.40 14.85 -0.56
C LEU A 153 -9.23 16.12 -0.77
N THR A 154 -8.83 17.21 -0.11
CA THR A 154 -9.43 18.54 -0.29
C THR A 154 -8.35 19.53 -0.70
N LYS A 155 -8.56 20.23 -1.81
CA LYS A 155 -7.77 21.40 -2.24
C LYS A 155 -8.00 22.53 -1.25
N VAL A 156 -6.91 23.00 -0.64
CA VAL A 156 -6.92 24.17 0.25
C VAL A 156 -6.06 25.32 -0.27
N GLY A 157 -5.17 25.05 -1.22
CA GLY A 157 -4.33 26.05 -1.86
C GLY A 157 -3.76 25.55 -3.19
N ASN A 158 -2.86 26.35 -3.76
CA ASN A 158 -2.17 26.03 -5.01
C ASN A 158 -0.72 25.64 -4.76
N GLY A 159 -0.17 24.82 -5.64
CA GLY A 159 1.22 24.38 -5.60
C GLY A 159 1.35 22.87 -5.66
N SER A 160 2.48 22.35 -5.17
CA SER A 160 2.76 20.92 -5.15
C SER A 160 2.93 20.40 -3.72
N THR A 161 2.47 19.18 -3.50
CA THR A 161 2.67 18.43 -2.27
C THR A 161 3.05 16.99 -2.60
N VAL A 162 3.67 16.31 -1.65
CA VAL A 162 4.16 14.96 -1.83
C VAL A 162 3.39 14.02 -0.90
N LEU A 163 2.62 13.11 -1.47
CA LEU A 163 1.98 12.01 -0.75
C LEU A 163 3.01 10.90 -0.51
N THR A 164 3.26 10.62 0.75
CA THR A 164 4.08 9.50 1.21
C THR A 164 3.19 8.48 1.90
N VAL A 165 3.27 7.24 1.45
CA VAL A 165 2.61 6.11 2.10
C VAL A 165 3.67 5.20 2.69
N ARG A 166 3.49 4.80 3.94
CA ARG A 166 4.28 3.76 4.57
C ARG A 166 3.43 2.53 4.76
N GLY A 167 4.04 1.35 4.68
CA GLY A 167 3.35 0.10 4.92
C GLY A 167 4.25 -1.02 5.38
N ASP A 168 3.60 -2.08 5.85
CA ASP A 168 4.19 -3.36 6.12
C ASP A 168 3.97 -4.27 4.92
N ILE A 169 5.02 -4.94 4.48
CA ILE A 169 4.99 -5.88 3.35
C ILE A 169 5.24 -7.27 3.91
N THR A 170 4.29 -8.18 3.74
CA THR A 170 4.46 -9.59 4.11
C THR A 170 4.78 -10.39 2.85
N CYS A 171 5.84 -11.17 2.89
CA CYS A 171 6.30 -11.98 1.76
C CYS A 171 6.02 -13.46 2.03
N GLU A 172 5.99 -14.26 0.96
CA GLU A 172 5.94 -15.72 1.10
C GLU A 172 7.27 -16.29 1.59
N SER A 173 8.38 -15.76 1.07
CA SER A 173 9.74 -16.14 1.45
C SER A 173 10.65 -14.93 1.69
N GLU A 174 11.80 -15.16 2.33
CA GLU A 174 12.79 -14.12 2.57
C GLU A 174 13.41 -13.61 1.25
N ALA A 175 13.63 -14.51 0.30
CA ALA A 175 14.12 -14.17 -1.03
C ALA A 175 13.18 -13.21 -1.78
N ASP A 176 11.86 -13.35 -1.60
CA ASP A 176 10.89 -12.42 -2.19
C ASP A 176 10.93 -11.05 -1.52
N CYS A 177 11.11 -11.02 -0.19
CA CYS A 177 11.33 -9.77 0.53
C CYS A 177 12.61 -9.05 0.08
N ASP A 178 13.69 -9.78 -0.18
CA ASP A 178 14.92 -9.19 -0.70
C ASP A 178 14.74 -8.62 -2.11
N LYS A 179 14.01 -9.32 -3.00
CA LYS A 179 13.65 -8.79 -4.32
C LYS A 179 12.80 -7.54 -4.20
N VAL A 180 11.76 -7.54 -3.37
CA VAL A 180 10.92 -6.36 -3.10
C VAL A 180 11.78 -5.19 -2.62
N ARG A 181 12.68 -5.42 -1.66
CA ARG A 181 13.57 -4.37 -1.16
C ARG A 181 14.50 -3.83 -2.24
N ALA A 182 15.10 -4.72 -3.03
CA ALA A 182 16.10 -4.37 -4.03
C ALA A 182 15.50 -3.71 -5.28
N GLU A 183 14.32 -4.11 -5.71
CA GLU A 183 13.77 -3.71 -7.02
C GLU A 183 12.61 -2.74 -6.90
N HIS A 184 11.82 -2.84 -5.83
CA HIS A 184 10.52 -2.18 -5.74
C HIS A 184 10.47 -1.03 -4.72
N LEU A 185 11.31 -1.06 -3.69
CA LEU A 185 11.34 -0.02 -2.64
C LEU A 185 12.33 1.12 -2.91
N LYS A 186 12.95 1.16 -4.10
CA LYS A 186 13.96 2.18 -4.47
C LYS A 186 13.42 3.60 -4.63
N GLY A 187 12.12 3.80 -4.48
CA GLY A 187 11.54 5.12 -4.35
C GLY A 187 10.08 5.14 -4.76
N GLY A 188 9.30 5.86 -3.98
CA GLY A 188 8.15 6.53 -4.54
C GLY A 188 7.46 7.33 -3.47
N SER A 189 7.33 8.61 -3.75
CA SER A 189 6.23 9.39 -3.23
C SER A 189 5.50 9.91 -4.45
N LEU A 190 4.20 10.11 -4.35
CA LEU A 190 3.45 10.73 -5.42
C LEU A 190 3.53 12.25 -5.25
N THR A 191 4.04 12.95 -6.26
CA THR A 191 3.93 14.41 -6.30
C THR A 191 2.58 14.77 -6.90
N ILE A 192 1.76 15.50 -6.15
CA ILE A 192 0.47 16.00 -6.58
C ILE A 192 0.63 17.51 -6.77
N THR A 193 0.32 17.99 -7.97
CA THR A 193 0.31 19.42 -8.29
C THR A 193 -1.13 19.85 -8.47
N VAL A 194 -1.48 20.95 -7.81
CA VAL A 194 -2.80 21.54 -7.83
C VAL A 194 -2.68 22.94 -8.39
N ASP A 195 -3.15 23.11 -9.62
CA ASP A 195 -3.16 24.39 -10.31
C ASP A 195 -4.55 25.04 -10.21
N ASP A 196 -4.57 26.36 -10.34
CA ASP A 196 -5.78 27.16 -10.54
C ASP A 196 -6.10 27.17 -12.04
N GLN A 197 -6.54 26.04 -12.58
CA GLN A 197 -7.35 26.10 -13.79
C GLN A 197 -8.72 26.62 -13.34
N VAL A 198 -8.82 27.94 -13.26
CA VAL A 198 -10.12 28.61 -13.35
C VAL A 198 -10.66 28.21 -14.71
N ILE A 199 -11.49 27.16 -14.76
CA ILE A 199 -12.42 27.00 -15.87
C ILE A 199 -13.33 28.21 -15.72
N VAL A 200 -12.96 29.32 -16.36
CA VAL A 200 -13.91 30.41 -16.58
C VAL A 200 -15.01 29.72 -17.39
N PRO A 201 -16.22 29.50 -16.83
CA PRO A 201 -17.32 29.06 -17.67
C PRO A 201 -17.37 30.03 -18.86
N PRO A 202 -17.60 29.55 -20.10
CA PRO A 202 -17.72 30.46 -21.24
C PRO A 202 -18.70 31.55 -20.81
N GLU A 203 -18.20 32.78 -20.74
CA GLU A 203 -18.97 33.95 -20.31
C GLU A 203 -20.26 33.91 -21.12
N GLU A 204 -21.39 33.57 -20.48
CA GLU A 204 -22.68 33.65 -21.14
C GLU A 204 -22.80 35.10 -21.54
N THR A 205 -22.65 35.36 -22.84
CA THR A 205 -22.69 36.69 -23.41
C THR A 205 -23.99 37.31 -22.91
N PRO A 206 -23.96 38.43 -22.16
CA PRO A 206 -25.18 39.00 -21.61
C PRO A 206 -26.13 39.23 -22.78
N SER A 207 -27.26 38.52 -22.76
CA SER A 207 -28.38 38.84 -23.65
C SER A 207 -28.81 40.24 -23.24
N VAL A 208 -28.34 41.23 -23.99
CA VAL A 208 -28.79 42.61 -23.90
C VAL A 208 -30.26 42.58 -24.33
N GLU A 209 -31.16 42.44 -23.36
CA GLU A 209 -32.57 42.75 -23.57
C GLU A 209 -32.65 44.21 -23.99
N THR A 210 -33.04 44.42 -25.25
CA THR A 210 -33.18 45.75 -25.83
C THR A 210 -34.38 46.43 -25.15
N PRO A 211 -34.22 47.63 -24.57
CA PRO A 211 -35.35 48.37 -24.00
C PRO A 211 -36.37 48.70 -25.10
N ALA A 212 -37.60 48.24 -24.95
CA ALA A 212 -38.71 48.68 -25.79
C ALA A 212 -39.11 50.12 -25.36
N GLU A 213 -38.70 51.11 -26.13
CA GLU A 213 -39.26 52.46 -26.06
C GLU A 213 -40.73 52.45 -26.53
N SER A 214 -41.63 52.89 -25.66
CA SER A 214 -42.98 53.38 -26.00
C SER A 214 -42.88 54.67 -26.83
N PRO A 215 -43.90 55.05 -27.64
CA PRO A 215 -44.86 56.03 -27.12
C PRO A 215 -46.28 56.01 -27.74
N SER A 216 -47.09 56.96 -27.23
CA SER A 216 -48.39 57.48 -27.69
C SER A 216 -49.63 56.83 -27.03
N GLU A 217 -50.22 57.41 -25.98
CA GLU A 217 -50.90 58.72 -25.88
C GLU A 217 -52.24 58.73 -26.65
N GLU A 218 -53.36 58.55 -25.93
CA GLU A 218 -54.53 59.44 -25.99
C GLU A 218 -55.56 59.07 -24.90
N ALA A 219 -55.87 60.05 -24.04
CA ALA A 219 -57.06 60.13 -23.19
C ALA A 219 -58.27 60.62 -24.07
N PRO A 220 -59.57 60.60 -23.66
CA PRO A 220 -60.06 60.83 -22.29
C PRO A 220 -61.33 60.05 -21.82
N SER A 221 -61.57 60.23 -20.51
CA SER A 221 -62.76 60.14 -19.62
C SER A 221 -64.18 60.24 -20.22
N PRO A 222 -65.30 60.24 -19.42
CA PRO A 222 -65.56 59.87 -18.01
C PRO A 222 -66.84 58.99 -17.83
N SER A 223 -67.10 58.46 -16.63
CA SER A 223 -68.41 58.63 -15.95
C SER A 223 -68.46 57.99 -14.57
N SER A 224 -68.89 58.81 -13.62
CA SER A 224 -69.32 58.48 -12.25
C SER A 224 -70.46 57.47 -12.22
N SER A 225 -70.55 56.68 -11.15
CA SER A 225 -71.82 56.55 -10.42
C SER A 225 -71.63 55.89 -9.06
N ASP A 226 -72.03 56.66 -8.06
CA ASP A 226 -72.21 56.35 -6.64
C ASP A 226 -73.37 55.36 -6.45
N GLY A 227 -73.27 54.47 -5.45
CA GLY A 227 -74.31 53.52 -5.04
C GLY A 227 -73.83 52.57 -3.97
#